data_AF-A0A8S4QCU5-F1
#
_entry.id   AF-A0A8S4QCU5-F1
#
_cell.length_a   1.000
_cell.length_b   1.000
_cell.length_c   1.000
_cell.angle_alpha   90.00
_cell.angle_beta   90.00
_cell.angle_gamma   90.00
#
_symmetry.space_group_name_H-M   'P 1'
#
loop_
_entity.id
_entity.type
_entity.pdbx_description
1 polymer ?
#
loop_
_entity_poly.entity_id
_entity_poly.type
_entity_poly.pdbx_seq_one_letter_code
_entity_poly.pdbx_strand_id
1 'polypeptide(L)' 'NLVKEGLVLMESTREHRLIPLAAEYRAAQEHAKSSRLNLWQHGDITDDDAVEFGARR' A
#
# COMPACT_ATOMS: atom_id res chain seq x y z
N ASN A 1 12.48 7.84 3.41
CA ASN A 1 11.29 7.87 2.51
C ASN A 1 10.25 7.00 3.19
N LEU A 2 9.27 7.62 3.87
CA LEU A 2 8.36 6.92 4.79
C LEU A 2 7.54 5.81 4.12
N VAL A 3 7.13 6.01 2.86
CA VAL A 3 6.38 5.00 2.09
C VAL A 3 7.28 3.80 1.75
N LYS A 4 8.53 4.05 1.33
CA LYS A 4 9.50 2.97 1.04
C LYS A 4 9.87 2.16 2.28
N GLU A 5 9.87 2.81 3.44
CA GLU A 5 10.10 2.16 4.73
C GLU A 5 8.84 1.43 5.24
N GLY A 6 7.68 1.58 4.60
CA GLY A 6 6.44 0.94 5.01
C GLY A 6 5.84 1.53 6.29
N LEU A 7 6.17 2.78 6.63
CA LEU A 7 5.66 3.47 7.81
C LEU A 7 4.31 4.17 7.57
N VAL A 8 4.01 4.49 6.30
CA VAL A 8 2.76 5.14 5.88
C VAL A 8 2.28 4.57 4.54
N LEU A 9 0.98 4.69 4.29
CA LEU A 9 0.38 4.35 2.99
C LEU A 9 0.40 5.54 2.04
N MET A 10 0.55 5.28 0.75
CA MET A 10 0.30 6.30 -0.27
C MET A 10 -1.21 6.51 -0.45
N GLU A 11 -1.62 7.75 -0.71
CA GLU A 11 -2.98 8.07 -1.11
C GLU A 11 -3.13 7.98 -2.63
N SER A 12 -4.25 7.43 -3.11
CA SER A 12 -4.57 7.42 -4.54
C SER A 12 -5.06 8.81 -4.98
N THR A 13 -4.38 9.43 -5.94
CA THR A 13 -4.81 10.70 -6.55
C THR A 13 -5.23 10.52 -8.00
N ARG A 14 -6.22 11.32 -8.43
CA ARG A 14 -6.68 11.41 -9.84
C ARG A 14 -6.12 12.64 -10.55
N GLU A 15 -5.27 13.41 -9.90
CA GLU A 15 -4.69 14.63 -10.47
C GLU A 15 -3.60 14.30 -11.49
N HIS A 16 -3.83 14.65 -12.77
CA HIS A 16 -2.95 14.31 -13.88
C HIS A 16 -1.51 14.81 -13.71
N ARG A 17 -1.33 15.98 -13.09
CA ARG A 17 0.00 16.58 -12.86
C ARG A 17 0.83 15.77 -11.87
N LEU A 18 0.17 15.02 -10.99
CA LEU A 18 0.83 14.21 -9.96
C LEU A 18 1.08 12.77 -10.40
N ILE A 19 0.71 12.37 -11.62
CA ILE A 19 0.88 10.99 -12.11
C ILE A 19 2.34 10.48 -11.98
N PRO A 20 3.38 11.23 -12.38
CA PRO A 20 4.76 10.77 -12.25
C PRO A 20 5.14 10.52 -10.79
N LEU A 21 4.79 11.47 -9.91
CA LEU A 21 5.05 11.36 -8.47
C LEU A 21 4.28 10.18 -7.87
N ALA A 22 3.01 10.02 -8.20
CA ALA A 22 2.20 8.91 -7.75
C ALA A 22 2.79 7.56 -8.17
N ALA A 23 3.39 7.46 -9.37
CA ALA A 23 4.06 6.24 -9.83
C ALA A 23 5.29 5.91 -8.98
N GLU A 24 6.11 6.90 -8.62
CA GLU A 24 7.27 6.72 -7.73
C GLU A 24 6.87 6.24 -6.34
N TYR A 25 5.85 6.87 -5.75
CA TYR A 25 5.34 6.47 -4.43
C TYR A 25 4.68 5.09 -4.46
N ARG A 26 4.05 4.72 -5.58
CA ARG A 26 3.53 3.37 -5.79
C ARG A 26 4.64 2.34 -5.81
N ALA A 27 5.72 2.58 -6.56
CA ALA A 27 6.88 1.70 -6.57
C ALA A 27 7.53 1.58 -5.17
N ALA A 28 7.58 2.68 -4.42
CA ALA A 28 8.07 2.68 -3.04
C ALA A 28 7.19 1.80 -2.11
N GLN A 29 5.87 1.88 -2.23
CA GLN A 29 4.96 1.07 -1.43
C GLN A 29 5.05 -0.42 -1.80
N GLU A 30 5.14 -0.76 -3.09
CA GLU A 30 5.34 -2.14 -3.54
C GLU A 30 6.66 -2.73 -3.04
N HIS A 31 7.72 -1.91 -2.95
CA HIS A 31 8.96 -2.34 -2.32
C HIS A 31 8.77 -2.65 -0.83
N ALA A 32 8.08 -1.79 -0.08
CA ALA A 32 7.81 -2.02 1.33
C ALA A 32 6.95 -3.28 1.56
N LYS A 33 5.93 -3.49 0.71
CA LYS A 33 5.06 -4.68 0.70
C LYS A 33 5.87 -5.96 0.46
N SER A 34 6.60 -6.01 -0.65
CA SER A 34 7.40 -7.18 -1.04
C SER A 34 8.51 -7.51 -0.04
N SER A 35 9.06 -6.49 0.62
CA SER A 35 10.10 -6.63 1.63
C SER A 35 9.56 -6.86 3.06
N ARG A 36 8.23 -6.92 3.23
CA ARG A 36 7.55 -7.11 4.53
C ARG A 36 8.00 -6.11 5.62
N LEU A 37 8.13 -4.84 5.25
CA LEU A 37 8.58 -3.79 6.18
C LEU A 37 7.42 -3.20 6.98
N ASN A 38 7.62 -3.00 8.29
CA ASN A 38 6.71 -2.26 9.17
C ASN A 38 5.24 -2.67 9.04
N LEU A 39 4.39 -1.84 8.42
CA LEU A 39 2.97 -2.14 8.20
C LEU A 39 2.74 -3.49 7.48
N TRP A 40 3.73 -3.97 6.73
CA TRP A 40 3.66 -5.18 5.91
C TRP A 40 4.29 -6.42 6.55
N GLN A 41 4.77 -6.34 7.79
CA GLN A 41 5.53 -7.42 8.44
C GLN A 41 4.71 -8.71 8.67
N HIS A 42 3.39 -8.58 8.74
CA HIS A 42 2.46 -9.69 9.00
C HIS A 42 1.53 -10.01 7.83
N GLY A 43 1.78 -9.46 6.64
CA GLY A 43 0.90 -9.57 5.48
C GLY A 43 0.48 -8.21 4.93
N ASP A 44 -0.50 -8.18 4.03
CA ASP A 44 -1.12 -6.93 3.59
C ASP A 44 -2.04 -6.43 4.72
N ILE A 45 -1.82 -5.20 5.20
CA ILE A 45 -2.65 -4.57 6.25
C ILE A 45 -4.00 -4.11 5.72
N THR A 46 -4.20 -4.10 4.40
CA THR A 46 -5.51 -3.84 3.84
C THR A 46 -6.47 -4.95 4.25
N ASP A 47 -7.67 -4.55 4.64
CA ASP A 47 -8.75 -5.46 5.00
C ASP A 47 -8.84 -6.62 4.02
N ASP A 48 -8.73 -7.83 4.55
CA ASP A 48 -8.98 -9.04 3.79
C ASP A 48 -10.48 -9.11 3.48
N ASP A 49 -10.82 -9.30 2.20
CA ASP A 49 -12.16 -9.71 1.80
C ASP A 49 -12.26 -11.20 2.14
N ALA A 50 -12.35 -11.50 3.43
CA ALA A 50 -12.49 -12.83 4.02
C ALA A 50 -13.89 -13.42 3.72
N VAL A 51 -14.23 -13.48 2.43
CA VAL A 51 -15.50 -13.96 1.89
C VAL A 51 -15.73 -15.41 2.33
N GLU A 52 -14.66 -16.18 2.50
CA GLU A 52 -14.68 -17.55 3.02
C GLU A 52 -15.19 -17.67 4.47
N PHE A 53 -15.12 -16.59 5.26
CA PHE A 53 -15.65 -16.52 6.63
C PHE A 53 -16.94 -15.70 6.73
N GLY A 54 -17.58 -15.39 5.61
CA GLY A 54 -18.83 -14.63 5.57
C GLY A 54 -18.65 -13.13 5.86
N ALA A 55 -17.42 -12.63 5.88
CA ALA A 55 -17.15 -11.19 5.92
C ALA A 55 -17.52 -10.61 4.55
N ARG A 56 -18.72 -10.01 4.45
CA ARG A 56 -19.03 -9.06 3.38
C ARG A 56 -19.13 -7.67 4.00
N ARG A 57 -18.56 -6.67 3.33
CA ARG A 57 -18.84 -5.27 3.63
C ARG A 57 -20.22 -4.87 3.12
#